data_AF-A0A356KJN7-F1
#
_entry.id   AF-A0A356KJN7-F1
#
_cell.length_a   1.000
_cell.length_b   1.000
_cell.length_c   1.000
_cell.angle_alpha   90.00
_cell.angle_beta   90.00
_cell.angle_gamma   90.00
#
_symmetry.space_group_name_H-M   'P 1'
#
loop_
_entity.id
_entity.type
_entity.pdbx_description
1 polymer ?
#
loop_
_entity_poly.entity_id
_entity_poly.type
_entity_poly.pdbx_seq_one_letter_code
_entity_poly.pdbx_strand_id
1 'polypeptide(L)'
;MKLRRLARSFTLLELVLYLGLISVGFAMFATIEVNAQRSVALQQAMIDVQLTSQDYLSEWRRDVEDSAKLELSPERLVIVRRDGHRVTYTAQERQESDAAGALVQSRPFPRATKVTFTRPSPTGPLQAELTVSVRFGWRDTLE
;
A
#
# COMPACT_ATOMS: atom_id res chain seq x y z
N MET A 1 -2.86 -3.84 75.06
CA MET A 1 -2.91 -3.96 73.58
C MET A 1 -1.50 -3.95 73.02
N LYS A 2 -0.93 -5.11 72.68
CA LYS A 2 0.37 -5.21 72.00
C LYS A 2 0.12 -5.49 70.52
N LEU A 3 0.22 -4.46 69.68
CA LEU A 3 0.30 -4.64 68.23
C LEU A 3 1.66 -5.27 67.91
N ARG A 4 1.70 -6.61 67.81
CA ARG A 4 2.85 -7.33 67.27
C ARG A 4 2.96 -6.98 65.78
N ARG A 5 3.82 -6.03 65.42
CA ARG A 5 4.30 -5.88 64.03
C ARG A 5 5.13 -7.12 63.70
N LEU A 6 4.55 -8.05 62.94
CA LEU A 6 5.32 -9.04 62.20
C LEU A 6 6.07 -8.30 61.08
N ALA A 7 7.31 -7.89 61.35
CA ALA A 7 8.27 -7.67 60.28
C ALA A 7 8.61 -9.06 59.72
N ARG A 8 7.87 -9.49 58.69
CA ARG A 8 8.16 -10.71 57.95
C ARG A 8 9.43 -10.42 57.15
N SER A 9 10.54 -11.04 57.51
CA SER A 9 11.81 -10.91 56.79
C SER A 9 11.61 -11.36 55.36
N PHE A 10 11.72 -10.42 54.42
CA PHE A 10 11.63 -10.68 52.99
C PHE A 10 12.82 -11.56 52.59
N THR A 11 12.57 -12.76 52.08
CA THR A 11 13.65 -13.69 51.74
C THR A 11 14.28 -13.30 50.41
N LEU A 12 15.58 -13.55 50.26
CA LEU A 12 16.31 -13.26 49.01
C LEU A 12 15.70 -14.02 47.82
N LEU A 13 15.12 -15.19 48.08
CA LEU A 13 14.35 -15.98 47.13
C LEU A 13 13.06 -15.26 46.66
N GLU A 14 12.28 -14.70 47.59
CA GLU A 14 11.08 -13.92 47.25
C GLU A 14 11.44 -12.69 46.40
N LEU A 15 12.54 -12.00 46.72
CA LEU A 15 13.01 -10.85 45.93
C LEU A 15 13.36 -11.23 44.48
N VAL A 16 14.09 -12.33 44.29
CA VAL A 16 14.43 -12.83 42.94
C VAL A 16 13.16 -13.22 42.18
N LEU A 17 12.18 -13.81 42.85
CA LEU A 17 10.93 -14.23 42.24
C LEU A 17 10.08 -13.03 41.78
N TYR A 18 10.03 -11.97 42.60
CA TYR A 18 9.38 -10.71 42.21
C TYR A 18 10.11 -10.00 41.06
N LEU A 19 11.44 -9.96 41.08
CA LEU A 19 12.23 -9.38 39.99
C LEU A 19 12.04 -10.15 38.67
N GLY A 20 11.95 -11.49 38.74
CA GLY A 20 11.62 -12.34 37.60
C GLY A 20 10.22 -12.03 37.05
N LEU A 21 9.22 -11.90 37.93
CA LEU A 21 7.84 -11.58 37.54
C LEU A 21 7.74 -10.21 36.87
N ILE A 22 8.43 -9.21 37.43
CA ILE A 22 8.51 -7.85 36.87
C ILE A 22 9.19 -7.87 35.50
N SER A 23 10.28 -8.62 35.35
CA SER A 23 11.02 -8.74 34.09
C SER A 23 10.17 -9.38 32.98
N VAL A 24 9.39 -10.42 33.31
CA VAL A 24 8.44 -11.04 32.38
C VAL A 24 7.34 -10.04 32.00
N GLY A 25 6.83 -9.27 32.95
CA GLY A 25 5.85 -8.20 32.70
C GLY A 25 6.38 -7.14 31.73
N PHE A 26 7.62 -6.67 31.91
CA PHE A 26 8.26 -5.74 30.99
C PHE A 26 8.48 -6.35 29.59
N ALA A 27 8.89 -7.61 29.51
CA ALA A 27 9.05 -8.30 28.23
C ALA A 27 7.72 -8.43 27.46
N MET A 28 6.62 -8.74 28.16
CA MET A 28 5.29 -8.77 27.55
C MET A 28 4.85 -7.39 27.10
N PHE A 29 5.05 -6.35 27.91
CA PHE A 29 4.70 -4.98 27.56
C PHE A 29 5.48 -4.51 26.32
N ALA A 30 6.79 -4.72 26.28
CA ALA A 30 7.62 -4.40 25.12
C ALA A 30 7.16 -5.15 23.86
N THR A 31 6.75 -6.42 23.99
CA THR A 31 6.21 -7.19 22.86
C THR A 31 4.88 -6.63 22.36
N ILE A 32 3.98 -6.24 23.28
CA ILE A 32 2.69 -5.62 22.95
C ILE A 32 2.92 -4.28 22.26
N GLU A 33 3.84 -3.46 22.78
CA GLU A 33 4.17 -2.15 22.21
C GLU A 33 4.72 -2.26 20.78
N VAL A 34 5.67 -3.17 20.56
CA VAL A 34 6.21 -3.44 19.22
C VAL A 34 5.11 -3.93 18.27
N ASN A 35 4.20 -4.79 18.73
CA ASN A 35 3.09 -5.26 17.90
C ASN A 35 2.05 -4.17 17.63
N ALA A 36 1.80 -3.27 18.58
CA ALA A 36 0.91 -2.12 18.40
C ALA A 36 1.49 -1.13 17.37
N GLN A 37 2.78 -0.81 17.47
CA GLN A 37 3.48 0.02 16.49
C GLN A 37 3.46 -0.61 15.09
N ARG A 38 3.66 -1.93 15.00
CA ARG A 38 3.54 -2.68 13.74
C ARG A 38 2.13 -2.62 13.17
N SER A 39 1.10 -2.75 14.01
CA SER A 39 -0.29 -2.66 13.57
C SER A 39 -0.62 -1.27 13.03
N VAL A 40 -0.15 -0.21 13.67
CA VAL A 40 -0.33 1.17 13.20
C VAL A 40 0.40 1.40 11.88
N ALA A 41 1.64 0.94 11.74
CA ALA A 41 2.39 1.06 10.48
C ALA A 41 1.70 0.33 9.32
N LEU A 42 1.15 -0.87 9.57
CA LEU A 42 0.38 -1.61 8.59
C LEU A 42 -0.92 -0.91 8.22
N GLN A 43 -1.64 -0.34 9.20
CA GLN A 43 -2.85 0.43 8.96
C GLN A 43 -2.56 1.67 8.09
N GLN A 44 -1.49 2.41 8.41
CA GLN A 44 -1.08 3.56 7.61
C GLN A 44 -0.72 3.13 6.18
N ALA A 45 0.08 2.07 6.03
CA ALA A 45 0.43 1.55 4.72
C ALA A 45 -0.80 1.08 3.92
N MET A 46 -1.80 0.49 4.58
CA MET A 46 -3.08 0.13 3.94
C MET A 46 -3.86 1.36 3.46
N ILE A 47 -3.92 2.41 4.29
CA ILE A 47 -4.59 3.68 3.92
C ILE A 47 -3.89 4.30 2.71
N ASP A 48 -2.56 4.38 2.73
CA ASP A 48 -1.78 4.96 1.64
C ASP A 48 -1.99 4.18 0.33
N VAL A 49 -2.05 2.85 0.40
CA VAL A 49 -2.38 2.00 -0.76
C VAL A 49 -3.79 2.25 -1.26
N GLN A 50 -4.76 2.38 -0.37
CA GLN A 50 -6.15 2.63 -0.74
C GLN A 50 -6.31 3.98 -1.45
N LEU A 51 -5.71 5.05 -0.89
CA LEU A 51 -5.71 6.38 -1.48
C LEU A 51 -5.03 6.37 -2.85
N THR A 52 -3.81 5.81 -2.93
CA THR A 52 -3.07 5.70 -4.18
C THR A 52 -3.87 4.94 -5.25
N SER A 53 -4.52 3.84 -4.87
CA SER A 53 -5.33 3.04 -5.80
C SER A 53 -6.57 3.81 -6.28
N GLN A 54 -7.24 4.55 -5.39
CA GLN A 54 -8.38 5.39 -5.75
C GLN A 54 -7.97 6.50 -6.72
N ASP A 55 -6.82 7.12 -6.50
CA ASP A 55 -6.28 8.16 -7.38
C ASP A 55 -6.06 7.61 -8.79
N TYR A 56 -5.32 6.52 -8.95
CA TYR A 56 -5.09 5.89 -10.27
C TYR A 56 -6.38 5.43 -10.96
N LEU A 57 -7.31 4.83 -10.22
CA LEU A 57 -8.59 4.41 -10.79
C LEU A 57 -9.44 5.60 -11.22
N SER A 58 -9.39 6.71 -10.48
CA SER A 58 -10.10 7.92 -10.84
C SER A 58 -9.50 8.60 -12.07
N GLU A 59 -8.17 8.63 -12.19
CA GLU A 59 -7.46 9.16 -13.36
C GLU A 59 -7.74 8.31 -14.61
N TRP A 60 -7.64 7.00 -14.47
CA TRP A 60 -7.99 6.07 -15.55
C TRP A 60 -9.43 6.29 -16.01
N ARG A 61 -10.39 6.39 -15.08
CA ARG A 61 -11.79 6.61 -15.42
C ARG A 61 -11.97 7.89 -16.24
N ARG A 62 -11.37 9.00 -15.80
CA ARG A 62 -11.41 10.27 -16.53
C ARG A 62 -10.80 10.14 -17.92
N ASP A 63 -9.64 9.48 -18.03
CA ASP A 63 -8.98 9.27 -19.32
C ASP A 63 -9.85 8.49 -20.30
N VAL A 64 -10.55 7.46 -19.83
CA VAL A 64 -11.48 6.68 -20.65
C VAL A 64 -12.74 7.48 -21.00
N GLU A 65 -13.30 8.23 -20.07
CA GLU A 65 -14.48 9.10 -20.30
C GLU A 65 -14.19 10.20 -21.32
N ASP A 66 -13.01 10.82 -21.25
CA ASP A 66 -12.56 11.88 -22.15
C ASP A 66 -11.94 11.34 -23.46
N SER A 67 -11.92 10.03 -23.65
CA SER A 67 -11.35 9.41 -24.83
C SER A 67 -12.16 9.73 -26.09
N ALA A 68 -11.46 10.19 -27.13
CA ALA A 68 -11.96 10.24 -28.49
C ALA A 68 -11.65 8.93 -29.23
N LYS A 69 -10.50 8.32 -28.91
CA LYS A 69 -10.03 7.08 -29.51
C LYS A 69 -9.24 6.25 -28.51
N LEU A 70 -9.44 4.93 -28.57
CA LEU A 70 -8.70 3.95 -27.80
C LEU A 70 -7.96 3.01 -28.77
N GLU A 71 -6.64 2.94 -28.64
CA GLU A 71 -5.78 2.04 -29.40
C GLU A 71 -5.15 1.04 -28.45
N LEU A 72 -5.41 -0.24 -28.68
CA LEU A 72 -4.86 -1.30 -27.86
C LEU A 72 -3.79 -2.07 -28.61
N SER A 73 -2.66 -2.27 -27.95
CA SER A 73 -1.58 -3.15 -28.37
C SER A 73 -1.22 -4.13 -27.24
N PRO A 74 -0.48 -5.22 -27.51
CA PRO A 74 -0.17 -6.24 -26.51
C PRO A 74 0.55 -5.69 -25.27
N GLU A 75 1.33 -4.61 -25.42
CA GLU A 75 2.20 -4.07 -24.36
C GLU A 75 1.72 -2.73 -23.79
N ARG A 76 0.78 -2.07 -24.47
CA ARG A 76 0.29 -0.74 -24.07
C ARG A 76 -1.12 -0.44 -24.56
N LEU A 77 -1.84 0.35 -23.77
CA LEU A 77 -3.09 1.02 -24.14
C LEU A 77 -2.79 2.50 -24.39
N VAL A 78 -3.15 2.98 -25.56
CA VAL A 78 -3.04 4.38 -25.94
C VAL A 78 -4.43 4.98 -26.00
N ILE A 79 -4.63 6.04 -25.23
CA ILE A 79 -5.86 6.81 -25.15
C ILE A 79 -5.59 8.16 -25.79
N VAL A 80 -6.31 8.49 -26.85
CA VAL A 80 -6.31 9.83 -27.43
C VAL A 80 -7.53 10.55 -26.91
N ARG A 81 -7.32 11.60 -26.13
CA ARG A 81 -8.37 12.43 -25.56
C ARG A 81 -8.91 13.43 -26.60
N ARG A 82 -10.09 13.99 -26.33
CA ARG A 82 -10.75 14.96 -27.22
C ARG A 82 -10.01 16.30 -27.36
N ASP A 83 -9.19 16.64 -26.38
CA ASP A 83 -8.35 17.83 -26.35
C ASP A 83 -7.03 17.67 -27.16
N GLY A 84 -6.81 16.49 -27.75
CA GLY A 84 -5.61 16.16 -28.51
C GLY A 84 -4.46 15.60 -27.68
N HIS A 85 -4.57 15.54 -26.35
CA HIS A 85 -3.58 14.86 -25.52
C HIS A 85 -3.63 13.35 -25.75
N ARG A 86 -2.47 12.72 -25.58
CA ARG A 86 -2.31 11.27 -25.68
C ARG A 86 -1.82 10.72 -24.36
N VAL A 87 -2.58 9.79 -23.79
CA VAL A 87 -2.17 9.05 -22.60
C VAL A 87 -1.80 7.62 -22.98
N THR A 88 -0.59 7.20 -22.62
CA THR A 88 -0.08 5.85 -22.85
C THR A 88 0.06 5.12 -21.52
N TYR A 89 -0.69 4.04 -21.39
CA TYR A 89 -0.64 3.10 -20.28
C TYR A 89 0.23 1.91 -20.67
N THR A 90 1.32 1.70 -19.96
CA THR A 90 2.16 0.49 -20.07
C THR A 90 1.97 -0.40 -18.84
N ALA A 91 2.66 -1.53 -18.77
CA ALA A 91 2.69 -2.35 -17.56
C ALA A 91 3.37 -1.64 -16.36
N GLN A 92 4.19 -0.62 -16.62
CA GLN A 92 5.05 -0.01 -15.59
C GLN A 92 4.63 1.42 -15.23
N GLU A 93 4.00 2.15 -16.14
CA GLU A 93 3.72 3.57 -15.95
C GLU A 93 2.59 4.09 -16.84
N ARG A 94 2.08 5.26 -16.43
CA ARG A 94 1.22 6.15 -17.22
C ARG A 94 2.07 7.30 -17.74
N GLN A 95 2.07 7.50 -19.05
CA GLN A 95 2.71 8.64 -19.70
C GLN A 95 1.65 9.50 -20.38
N GLU A 96 1.74 10.81 -20.24
CA GLU A 96 0.87 11.79 -20.89
C GLU A 96 1.70 12.68 -21.80
N SER A 97 1.27 12.79 -23.06
CA SER A 97 1.88 13.61 -24.09
C SER A 97 0.88 14.64 -24.60
N ASP A 98 1.37 15.81 -24.98
CA ASP A 98 0.57 16.85 -25.59
C ASP A 98 0.21 16.53 -27.06
N ALA A 99 -0.57 17.41 -27.67
CA ALA A 99 -0.96 17.31 -29.08
C ALA A 99 0.24 17.39 -30.05
N ALA A 100 1.37 17.97 -29.62
CA ALA A 100 2.62 18.01 -30.37
C ALA A 100 3.47 16.73 -30.17
N GLY A 101 3.07 15.85 -29.25
CA GLY A 101 3.76 14.61 -28.91
C GLY A 101 4.87 14.78 -27.86
N ALA A 102 5.01 15.96 -27.25
CA ALA A 102 5.95 16.17 -26.15
C ALA A 102 5.40 15.53 -24.87
N LEU A 103 6.28 14.88 -24.10
CA LEU A 103 5.92 14.30 -22.81
C LEU A 103 5.62 15.41 -21.80
N VAL A 104 4.39 15.46 -21.32
CA VAL A 104 3.92 16.40 -20.30
C VAL A 104 4.12 15.80 -18.91
N GLN A 105 3.82 14.51 -18.74
CA GLN A 105 3.88 13.85 -17.45
C GLN A 105 4.21 12.37 -17.61
N SER A 106 5.03 11.82 -16.73
CA SER A 106 5.18 10.38 -16.53
C SER A 106 4.93 10.07 -15.06
N ARG A 107 4.18 9.00 -14.80
CA ARG A 107 3.89 8.52 -13.45
C ARG A 107 4.01 7.00 -13.42
N PRO A 108 4.99 6.45 -12.66
CA PRO A 108 5.15 5.01 -12.54
C PRO A 108 4.05 4.40 -11.68
N PHE A 109 3.56 3.23 -12.07
CA PHE A 109 2.65 2.46 -11.25
C PHE A 109 3.38 1.89 -10.02
N PRO A 110 2.70 1.74 -8.88
CA PRO A 110 3.27 1.04 -7.74
C PRO A 110 3.61 -0.42 -8.11
N ARG A 111 4.70 -0.94 -7.52
CA ARG A 111 5.44 -2.19 -7.87
C ARG A 111 4.62 -3.47 -8.11
N ALA A 112 3.34 -3.52 -7.79
CA ALA A 112 2.50 -4.70 -8.02
C ALA A 112 1.22 -4.38 -8.81
N THR A 113 1.24 -3.37 -9.67
CA THR A 113 0.13 -3.12 -10.59
C THR A 113 0.23 -4.05 -11.81
N LYS A 114 -0.84 -4.78 -12.11
CA LYS A 114 -1.01 -5.54 -13.35
C LYS A 114 -2.09 -4.85 -14.18
N VAL A 115 -1.72 -4.36 -15.34
CA VAL A 115 -2.69 -3.89 -16.33
C VAL A 115 -2.91 -5.01 -17.34
N THR A 116 -4.13 -5.53 -17.41
CA THR A 116 -4.50 -6.56 -18.37
C THR A 116 -5.44 -5.96 -19.40
N PHE A 117 -5.10 -6.13 -20.66
CA PHE A 117 -5.93 -5.64 -21.75
C PHE A 117 -6.47 -6.82 -22.55
N THR A 118 -7.79 -6.88 -22.73
CA THR A 118 -8.46 -7.94 -23.46
C THR A 118 -9.37 -7.34 -24.53
N ARG A 119 -9.16 -7.76 -25.77
CA ARG A 119 -10.11 -7.51 -26.86
C ARG A 119 -10.75 -8.86 -27.23
N PRO A 120 -11.96 -9.16 -26.74
CA PRO A 120 -12.58 -10.47 -26.94
C PRO A 120 -12.95 -10.75 -28.41
N SER A 121 -13.05 -9.72 -29.26
CA SER A 121 -13.30 -9.85 -30.70
C SER A 121 -12.74 -8.63 -31.46
N PRO A 122 -12.29 -8.76 -32.72
CA PRO A 122 -11.77 -7.65 -33.53
C PRO A 122 -12.72 -6.44 -33.63
N THR A 123 -14.03 -6.70 -33.56
CA THR A 123 -15.11 -5.71 -33.58
C THR A 123 -15.83 -5.56 -32.23
N GLY A 124 -15.36 -6.27 -31.20
CA GLY A 124 -15.97 -6.27 -29.86
C GLY A 124 -15.53 -5.07 -29.01
N PRO A 125 -16.22 -4.81 -27.88
CA PRO A 125 -15.84 -3.77 -26.95
C PRO A 125 -14.43 -4.03 -26.41
N LEU A 126 -13.62 -2.97 -26.36
CA LEU A 126 -12.33 -3.00 -25.68
C LEU A 126 -12.57 -3.19 -24.18
N GLN A 127 -12.01 -4.25 -23.60
CA GLN A 127 -11.99 -4.46 -22.17
C GLN A 127 -10.57 -4.18 -21.67
N ALA A 128 -10.45 -3.31 -20.67
CA ALA A 128 -9.19 -3.01 -20.04
C ALA A 128 -9.40 -3.12 -18.54
N GLU A 129 -8.69 -4.04 -17.92
CA GLU A 129 -8.74 -4.31 -16.49
C GLU A 129 -7.44 -3.80 -15.86
N LEU A 130 -7.57 -2.78 -15.01
CA LEU A 130 -6.49 -2.33 -14.16
C LEU A 130 -6.60 -3.05 -12.81
N THR A 131 -5.66 -3.96 -12.55
CA THR A 131 -5.52 -4.61 -11.24
C THR A 131 -4.35 -3.96 -10.50
N VAL A 132 -4.62 -3.10 -9.53
CA VAL A 132 -3.58 -2.60 -8.63
C VAL A 132 -3.40 -3.61 -7.50
N SER A 133 -2.29 -4.36 -7.50
CA SER A 133 -1.87 -5.15 -6.34
C SER A 133 -0.73 -4.41 -5.65
N VAL A 134 -0.59 -4.58 -4.33
CA VAL A 134 0.57 -4.06 -3.60
C VAL A 134 1.16 -5.21 -2.79
N ARG A 135 2.46 -5.45 -2.95
CA ARG A 135 3.20 -6.41 -2.14
C ARG A 135 3.94 -5.65 -1.04
N PHE A 136 3.62 -5.98 0.20
CA PHE A 136 4.32 -5.45 1.36
C PHE A 136 5.56 -6.32 1.63
N GLY A 137 6.75 -5.71 1.52
CA GLY A 137 7.98 -6.32 2.00
C GLY A 137 8.14 -6.03 3.49
N TRP A 138 7.88 -7.03 4.34
CA TRP A 138 8.05 -6.95 5.81
C TRP A 138 9.48 -6.57 6.26
N ARG A 139 10.48 -6.69 5.37
CA ARG A 139 11.90 -6.50 5.69
C ARG A 139 12.40 -5.06 5.61
N ASP A 140 11.73 -4.18 4.88
CA ASP A 140 12.27 -2.83 4.57
C ASP A 140 11.93 -1.77 5.65
N THR A 141 11.18 -2.14 6.69
CA THR A 141 10.74 -1.21 7.76
C THR A 141 11.47 -1.40 9.10
N LEU A 142 12.55 -2.18 9.14
CA LEU A 142 13.33 -2.48 10.36
C LEU A 142 14.82 -2.15 10.25
N GLU A 143 15.24 -1.32 9.29
CA GLU A 143 16.58 -0.70 9.29
C GLU A 143 16.54 0.75 9.79
#